data_AF-A0A962NHV2-F1
#
_entry.id   AF-A0A962NHV2-F1
#
_cell.length_a   1.000
_cell.length_b   1.000
_cell.length_c   1.000
_cell.angle_alpha   90.00
_cell.angle_beta   90.00
_cell.angle_gamma   90.00
#
_symmetry.space_group_name_H-M   'P 1'
#
loop_
_entity.id
_entity.type
_entity.pdbx_description
1 polymer ?
#
loop_
_entity_poly.entity_id
_entity_poly.type
_entity_poly.pdbx_seq_one_letter_code
_entity_poly.pdbx_strand_id
1 'polypeptide(L)' 'MPKPSRFTSHDDYITSMSAEVQPILRKVQALVEAALPEARRCISYNMPAFRLDRVFFYFAGFKQHLGVYPPVTQDA' A
#
# COMPACT_ATOMS: atom_id res chain seq x y z
N MET A 1 21.16 -11.29 12.31
CA MET A 1 20.43 -10.95 11.07
C MET A 1 19.85 -9.55 11.24
N PRO A 2 20.13 -8.57 10.36
CA PRO A 2 19.44 -7.29 10.46
C PRO A 2 17.94 -7.54 10.27
N LYS A 3 17.14 -7.11 11.25
CA LYS A 3 15.67 -7.11 11.15
C LYS A 3 15.35 -6.25 9.93
N PRO A 4 14.59 -6.73 8.92
CA PRO A 4 14.34 -5.95 7.72
C PRO A 4 13.70 -4.62 8.14
N SER A 5 14.17 -3.53 7.53
CA SER A 5 13.65 -2.18 7.79
C SER A 5 12.15 -2.20 7.61
N ARG A 6 11.45 -1.89 8.70
CA ARG A 6 10.00 -1.79 8.71
C ARG A 6 9.67 -0.43 8.12
N PHE A 7 9.04 -0.39 6.96
CA PHE A 7 8.65 0.89 6.36
C PHE A 7 7.78 1.67 7.33
N THR A 8 7.98 2.98 7.36
CA THR A 8 7.31 3.88 8.30
C THR A 8 6.16 4.64 7.67
N SER A 9 6.16 4.76 6.34
CA SER A 9 5.14 5.47 5.57
C SER A 9 4.99 4.89 4.15
N HIS A 10 3.93 5.30 3.43
CA HIS A 10 3.79 4.96 2.02
C HIS A 10 4.95 5.52 1.19
N ASP A 11 5.39 6.76 1.44
CA ASP A 11 6.48 7.37 0.69
C ASP A 11 7.82 6.64 0.89
N ASP A 12 8.08 6.14 2.10
CA ASP A 12 9.25 5.31 2.42
C ASP A 12 9.23 4.00 1.61
N TYR A 13 8.09 3.28 1.60
CA TYR A 13 7.90 2.10 0.78
C TYR A 13 8.06 2.40 -0.72
N ILE A 14 7.37 3.43 -1.22
CA ILE A 14 7.37 3.78 -2.63
C ILE A 14 8.78 4.17 -3.08
N THR A 15 9.49 5.00 -2.32
CA THR A 15 10.85 5.45 -2.68
C THR A 15 11.85 4.29 -2.70
N SER A 16 11.61 3.22 -1.93
CA SER A 16 12.43 2.00 -1.97
C SER A 16 12.24 1.15 -3.24
N MET A 17 11.18 1.38 -4.02
CA MET A 17 10.88 0.65 -5.24
C MET A 17 11.66 1.20 -6.44
N SER A 18 11.80 0.39 -7.50
CA SER A 18 12.41 0.84 -8.75
C SER A 18 11.65 2.03 -9.34
N ALA A 19 12.38 2.92 -10.02
CA ALA A 19 11.82 4.15 -10.60
C ALA A 19 10.60 3.92 -11.50
N GLU A 20 10.53 2.75 -12.16
CA GLU A 20 9.42 2.34 -13.03
C GLU A 20 8.14 1.98 -12.24
N VAL A 21 8.29 1.44 -11.02
CA VAL A 21 7.16 0.98 -10.19
C VAL A 21 6.59 2.12 -9.34
N GLN A 22 7.42 3.08 -8.93
CA GLN A 22 7.01 4.25 -8.15
C GLN A 22 5.77 4.98 -8.70
N PRO A 23 5.70 5.36 -9.99
CA PRO A 23 4.53 6.07 -10.52
C PRO A 23 3.24 5.25 -10.46
N ILE A 24 3.33 3.92 -10.61
CA ILE A 24 2.18 3.02 -10.52
C ILE A 24 1.64 3.01 -9.08
N LEU A 25 2.51 2.87 -8.09
CA LEU A 25 2.12 2.88 -6.68
C LEU A 25 1.53 4.24 -6.25
N ARG A 26 2.12 5.35 -6.70
CA ARG A 26 1.57 6.69 -6.45
C ARG A 26 0.20 6.87 -7.08
N LYS A 27 -0.02 6.32 -8.28
CA LYS A 27 -1.34 6.35 -8.93
C LYS A 27 -2.39 5.59 -8.12
N VAL A 28 -2.07 4.40 -7.62
CA VAL A 28 -2.97 3.62 -6.74
C VAL A 28 -3.28 4.41 -5.47
N GLN A 29 -2.27 4.96 -4.82
CA GLN A 29 -2.44 5.77 -3.62
C GLN A 29 -3.37 6.97 -3.86
N ALA A 30 -3.15 7.72 -4.93
CA ALA A 30 -3.97 8.88 -5.29
C ALA A 30 -5.43 8.48 -5.61
N LEU A 31 -5.65 7.34 -6.26
CA LEU A 31 -7.00 6.84 -6.56
C LEU A 31 -7.77 6.51 -5.28
N VAL A 32 -7.13 5.86 -4.31
CA VAL A 32 -7.79 5.52 -3.03
C VAL A 32 -8.11 6.78 -2.24
N GLU A 33 -7.20 7.76 -2.19
CA GLU A 33 -7.42 9.02 -1.48
C GLU A 33 -8.51 9.89 -2.11
N ALA A 34 -8.62 9.88 -3.45
CA ALA A 34 -9.70 10.57 -4.14
C ALA A 34 -11.05 9.89 -3.93
N ALA A 35 -11.08 8.54 -3.89
CA ALA A 35 -12.31 7.77 -3.72
C ALA A 35 -12.82 7.76 -2.27
N LEU A 36 -11.90 7.77 -1.28
CA LEU A 36 -12.21 7.71 0.15
C LEU A 36 -11.31 8.69 0.93
N PRO A 37 -11.62 10.00 0.93
CA PRO A 37 -10.80 11.03 1.59
C PRO A 37 -10.62 10.83 3.10
N GLU A 38 -11.54 10.13 3.76
CA GLU A 38 -11.47 9.79 5.18
C GLU A 38 -10.51 8.62 5.49
N ALA A 39 -10.06 7.89 4.47
CA ALA A 39 -9.12 6.78 4.63
C ALA A 39 -7.74 7.30 5.05
N ARG A 40 -7.14 6.65 6.04
CA ARG A 40 -5.81 6.98 6.55
C ARG A 40 -4.78 6.03 5.97
N ARG A 41 -3.66 6.57 5.48
CA ARG A 41 -2.47 5.80 5.11
C ARG A 41 -1.90 5.11 6.35
N CYS A 42 -1.50 3.85 6.22
CA CYS A 42 -0.68 3.16 7.22
C CYS A 42 0.28 2.15 6.57
N ILE A 43 1.21 1.62 7.37
CA ILE A 43 2.02 0.45 7.01
C ILE A 43 1.57 -0.74 7.85
N SER A 44 1.28 -1.86 7.19
CA SER A 44 0.94 -3.13 7.82
C SER A 44 1.52 -4.28 6.99
N TYR A 45 1.98 -5.34 7.65
CA TYR A 45 2.76 -6.41 6.99
C TYR A 45 3.93 -5.90 6.12
N ASN A 46 4.53 -4.78 6.51
CA ASN A 46 5.58 -4.09 5.76
C ASN A 46 5.17 -3.64 4.34
N MET A 47 3.89 -3.35 4.14
CA MET A 47 3.31 -2.89 2.88
C MET A 47 2.44 -1.65 3.11
N PRO A 48 2.29 -0.77 2.11
CA PRO A 48 1.35 0.32 2.18
C PRO A 48 -0.08 -0.21 2.20
N ALA A 49 -0.85 0.33 3.12
CA ALA A 49 -2.25 -0.02 3.32
C ALA A 49 -3.08 1.21 3.67
N PHE A 50 -4.39 1.09 3.48
CA PHE A 50 -5.37 2.08 3.91
C PHE A 50 -6.29 1.51 4.96
N ARG A 51 -6.65 2.37 5.92
CA ARG A 51 -7.56 2.04 7.00
C ARG A 51 -8.60 3.12 7.25
N LEU A 52 -9.78 2.69 7.65
CA LEU A 52 -10.74 3.50 8.40
C LEU A 52 -10.60 3.05 9.86
N ASP A 53 -11.62 2.40 10.40
CA ASP A 53 -11.54 1.72 11.70
C ASP A 53 -10.60 0.51 11.62
N ARG A 54 -10.74 -0.30 10.56
CA ARG A 54 -9.89 -1.45 10.23
C ARG A 54 -9.14 -1.20 8.93
N VAL A 55 -8.03 -1.90 8.74
CA VAL A 55 -7.32 -1.90 7.45
C VAL A 55 -8.23 -2.59 6.44
N PHE A 56 -8.46 -1.97 5.28
CA PHE A 56 -9.40 -2.43 4.25
C PHE A 56 -8.75 -2.64 2.87
N PHE A 57 -7.53 -2.17 2.68
CA PHE A 57 -6.86 -2.27 1.39
C PHE A 57 -5.36 -2.30 1.59
N TYR A 58 -4.70 -3.28 0.99
CA TYR A 58 -3.24 -3.38 0.93
C TYR A 58 -2.82 -3.40 -0.53
N PHE A 59 -1.68 -2.79 -0.82
CA PHE A 59 -1.09 -2.86 -2.15
C PHE A 59 0.43 -2.97 -2.08
N ALA A 60 1.03 -3.61 -3.07
CA ALA A 60 2.47 -3.83 -3.11
C ALA A 60 2.99 -3.86 -4.56
N GLY A 61 4.16 -3.28 -4.77
CA GLY A 61 4.81 -3.26 -6.08
C GLY A 61 5.70 -4.48 -6.27
N PHE A 62 5.60 -5.13 -7.42
CA PHE A 62 6.50 -6.21 -7.84
C PHE A 62 7.03 -5.92 -9.25
N LYS A 63 8.07 -6.66 -9.68
CA LYS A 63 8.74 -6.43 -10.97
C LYS A 63 7.81 -6.46 -12.18
N GLN A 64 6.75 -7.26 -12.13
CA GLN A 64 5.88 -7.52 -13.29
C GLN A 64 4.39 -7.36 -12.96
N HIS A 65 4.04 -7.08 -11.71
CA HIS A 65 2.64 -6.97 -11.30
C HIS A 65 2.48 -6.05 -10.09
N LEU A 66 1.25 -5.60 -9.89
CA LEU A 66 0.80 -4.93 -8.68
C LEU A 66 0.03 -5.95 -7.84
N GLY A 67 0.46 -6.21 -6.62
CA GLY A 67 -0.32 -6.97 -5.66
C GLY A 67 -1.38 -6.07 -5.05
N VAL A 68 -2.63 -6.50 -5.05
CA VAL A 68 -3.76 -5.83 -4.40
C VAL A 68 -4.47 -6.85 -3.55
N TYR A 69 -4.62 -6.56 -2.25
CA TYR A 69 -5.20 -7.50 -1.30
C TYR A 69 -6.35 -6.84 -0.53
N PRO A 70 -7.57 -7.38 -0.62
CA PRO A 70 -8.64 -7.01 0.29
C PRO A 70 -8.48 -7.81 1.60
N PRO A 71 -8.80 -7.23 2.76
CA PRO A 71 -9.29 -7.97 3.90
C PRO A 71 -10.77 -8.25 3.60
N VAL A 72 -11.00 -9.22 2.74
CA VAL A 72 -12.35 -9.71 2.44
C VAL A 72 -12.98 -10.23 3.73
N THR A 73 -14.13 -9.67 4.11
CA THR A 73 -15.01 -10.25 5.14
C THR A 73 -16.42 -10.52 4.60
N GLN A 74 -16.61 -10.47 3.27
CA GLN A 74 -17.79 -10.99 2.59
C GLN A 74 -17.34 -11.83 1.40
N ASP A 75 -18.04 -12.94 1.19
CA ASP A 75 -17.72 -13.93 0.16
C ASP A 75 -17.79 -13.32 -1.24
N ALA A 76 -16.85 -13.72 -2.08
CA ALA A 76 -16.81 -13.40 -3.50
C ALA A 76 -18.01 -14.01 -4.25
#